data_AF-A0AA91PX70-F1
#
_entry.id   AF-A0AA91PX70-F1
#
_cell.length_a   1.000
_cell.length_b   1.000
_cell.length_c   1.000
_cell.angle_alpha   90.00
_cell.angle_beta   90.00
_cell.angle_gamma   90.00
#
_symmetry.space_group_name_H-M   'P 1'
#
loop_
_entity.id
_entity.type
_entity.pdbx_description
1 polymer ?
#
loop_
_entity_poly.entity_id
_entity_poly.type
_entity_poly.pdbx_seq_one_letter_code
_entity_poly.pdbx_strand_id
1 'polypeptide(L)'
;MFFNISAPPLTNARPFRRRSCSRDDYSCKQETPVLVIQNTRDSQEALEKFTLSNNSSLHLVVRESQQDCDDELLALYNLSKKCRLGTFLLRSVSITYHAHNNDDSHNPIRLMTIVNLLNQLDWNSCSLVRVDLHINYLHEDPRLKLIEDLPVIITVHGKTLLSKDVSEDAKLSSIAQSYPYLEGSL
;
A
#
# COMPACT_ATOMS: atom_id res chain seq x y z
N MET A 1 -37.39 28.85 -0.74
CA MET A 1 -36.74 28.43 -2.01
C MET A 1 -35.79 27.29 -1.68
N PHE A 2 -36.08 26.09 -2.17
CA PHE A 2 -35.22 24.92 -2.00
C PHE A 2 -34.30 24.82 -3.23
N PHE A 3 -32.99 24.77 -3.03
CA PHE A 3 -32.05 24.40 -4.09
C PHE A 3 -31.80 22.90 -4.00
N ASN A 4 -32.45 22.19 -4.91
CA ASN A 4 -32.31 20.77 -5.16
C ASN A 4 -31.11 20.61 -6.10
N ILE A 5 -29.94 20.20 -5.59
CA ILE A 5 -28.79 19.85 -6.42
C ILE A 5 -28.79 18.34 -6.58
N SER A 6 -29.50 17.88 -7.61
CA SER A 6 -29.40 16.51 -8.11
C SER A 6 -27.96 16.26 -8.59
N ALA A 7 -27.22 15.43 -7.85
CA ALA A 7 -25.98 14.85 -8.36
C ALA A 7 -26.30 14.00 -9.60
N PRO A 8 -25.55 14.13 -10.72
CA PRO A 8 -25.76 13.28 -11.88
C PRO A 8 -25.38 11.83 -11.56
N PRO A 9 -26.05 10.83 -12.17
CA PRO A 9 -25.75 9.42 -11.90
C PRO A 9 -24.35 9.07 -12.45
N LEU A 10 -23.62 8.27 -11.66
CA LEU A 10 -22.31 7.71 -12.00
C LEU A 10 -22.41 6.99 -13.35
N THR A 11 -21.85 7.61 -14.38
CA THR A 11 -21.80 7.10 -15.73
C THR A 11 -20.63 6.12 -15.83
N ASN A 12 -20.96 4.87 -16.17
CA ASN A 12 -20.08 3.78 -16.56
C ASN A 12 -18.61 4.18 -16.84
N ALA A 13 -17.69 3.67 -16.03
CA ALA A 13 -16.26 3.73 -16.29
C ALA A 13 -15.96 3.11 -17.66
N ARG A 14 -15.73 3.98 -18.66
CA ARG A 14 -15.06 3.63 -19.91
C ARG A 14 -13.59 4.03 -19.80
N PRO A 15 -12.67 3.30 -20.44
CA PRO A 15 -11.26 3.69 -20.46
C PRO A 15 -11.13 5.07 -21.10
N PHE A 16 -10.48 6.00 -20.40
CA PHE A 16 -10.15 7.32 -20.91
C PHE A 16 -9.20 7.17 -22.10
N ARG A 17 -9.72 7.23 -23.34
CA ARG A 17 -8.91 7.51 -24.53
C ARG A 17 -8.91 9.00 -24.78
N ARG A 18 -7.78 9.68 -24.58
CA ARG A 18 -7.50 10.94 -25.29
C ARG A 18 -6.60 10.67 -26.50
N ARG A 19 -7.10 11.10 -27.66
CA ARG A 19 -6.39 11.31 -28.94
C ARG A 19 -5.19 12.25 -28.69
N SER A 20 -4.08 12.25 -29.42
CA SER A 20 -3.69 11.73 -30.75
C SER A 20 -2.16 11.68 -30.75
N CYS A 21 -1.57 10.53 -31.08
CA CYS A 21 -0.11 10.42 -31.24
C CYS A 21 0.26 10.88 -32.66
N SER A 22 1.04 11.94 -32.78
CA SER A 22 1.81 12.23 -33.99
C SER A 22 2.87 11.16 -34.19
N ARG A 23 3.24 10.96 -35.45
CA ARG A 23 3.84 9.73 -35.96
C ARG A 23 5.36 9.57 -35.69
N ASP A 24 5.96 10.40 -34.84
CA ASP A 24 7.43 10.49 -34.73
C ASP A 24 8.02 10.49 -33.31
N ASP A 25 7.33 10.00 -32.28
CA ASP A 25 7.97 9.73 -30.98
C ASP A 25 7.50 8.39 -30.39
N TYR A 26 8.34 7.37 -30.53
CA TYR A 26 8.24 6.10 -29.81
C TYR A 26 8.56 6.31 -28.33
N SER A 27 7.65 6.95 -27.60
CA SER A 27 7.55 6.84 -26.14
C SER A 27 6.09 6.94 -25.68
N CYS A 28 5.25 6.02 -26.19
CA CYS A 28 4.04 5.65 -25.46
C CYS A 28 4.50 5.06 -24.12
N LYS A 29 4.62 5.90 -23.08
CA LYS A 29 4.79 5.45 -21.71
C LYS A 29 3.66 4.47 -21.43
N GLN A 30 3.98 3.18 -21.31
CA GLN A 30 3.02 2.21 -20.80
C GLN A 30 2.61 2.69 -19.41
N GLU A 31 1.36 3.12 -19.27
CA GLU A 31 0.80 3.49 -17.97
C GLU A 31 0.85 2.25 -17.08
N THR A 32 1.47 2.37 -15.91
CA THR A 32 1.51 1.28 -14.94
C THR A 32 0.08 0.97 -14.51
N PRO A 33 -0.42 -0.26 -14.69
CA PRO A 33 -1.78 -0.60 -14.32
C PRO A 33 -1.98 -0.41 -12.81
N VAL A 34 -3.14 0.14 -12.45
CA VAL A 34 -3.53 0.40 -11.07
C VAL A 34 -4.67 -0.54 -10.70
N LEU A 35 -4.49 -1.32 -9.63
CA LEU A 35 -5.54 -2.13 -9.03
C LEU A 35 -5.91 -1.54 -7.66
N VAL A 36 -7.19 -1.18 -7.52
CA VAL A 36 -7.72 -0.58 -6.28
C VAL A 36 -8.52 -1.63 -5.51
N ILE A 37 -8.21 -1.79 -4.23
CA ILE A 37 -8.87 -2.69 -3.28
C ILE A 37 -9.64 -1.82 -2.29
N GLN A 38 -10.96 -1.89 -2.36
CA GLN A 38 -11.90 -1.27 -1.43
C GLN A 38 -13.00 -2.27 -1.10
N ASN A 39 -13.67 -2.11 0.05
CA ASN A 39 -14.81 -2.95 0.39
C ASN A 39 -16.10 -2.50 -0.34
N THR A 40 -16.03 -2.46 -1.66
CA THR A 40 -17.16 -2.16 -2.54
C THR A 40 -17.38 -3.32 -3.49
N ARG A 41 -18.65 -3.60 -3.83
CA ARG A 41 -19.00 -4.66 -4.79
C ARG A 41 -18.19 -4.57 -6.09
N ASP A 42 -18.04 -3.35 -6.62
CA ASP A 42 -17.29 -3.11 -7.85
C ASP A 42 -15.82 -3.51 -7.73
N SER A 43 -15.17 -3.25 -6.60
CA SER A 43 -13.77 -3.66 -6.37
C SER A 43 -13.64 -5.18 -6.31
N GLN A 44 -14.61 -5.86 -5.70
CA GLN A 44 -14.62 -7.33 -5.64
C GLN A 44 -14.78 -7.93 -7.04
N GLU A 45 -15.72 -7.43 -7.84
CA GLU A 45 -15.92 -7.87 -9.22
C GLU A 45 -14.72 -7.53 -10.12
N ALA A 46 -14.06 -6.39 -9.90
CA ALA A 46 -12.85 -6.00 -10.61
C ALA A 46 -11.67 -6.93 -10.29
N LEU A 47 -11.49 -7.31 -9.02
CA LEU A 47 -10.48 -8.28 -8.58
C LEU A 47 -10.67 -9.65 -9.23
N GLU A 48 -11.91 -10.13 -9.32
CA GLU A 48 -12.20 -11.43 -9.95
C GLU A 48 -11.91 -11.46 -11.45
N LYS A 49 -12.03 -10.31 -12.11
CA LYS A 49 -11.80 -10.16 -13.56
C LYS A 49 -10.40 -9.63 -13.87
N PHE A 50 -9.60 -9.31 -12.85
CA PHE A 50 -8.31 -8.68 -13.02
C PHE A 50 -7.34 -9.65 -13.70
N THR A 51 -6.85 -9.26 -14.86
CA THR A 51 -5.81 -9.97 -15.60
C THR A 51 -4.76 -8.97 -16.03
N LEU A 52 -3.50 -9.28 -15.74
CA LEU A 52 -2.37 -8.45 -16.12
C LEU A 52 -1.77 -9.00 -17.41
N SER A 53 -2.01 -8.33 -18.55
CA SER A 53 -1.42 -8.71 -19.83
C SER A 53 -0.19 -7.83 -20.14
N ASN A 54 0.95 -8.48 -20.38
CA ASN A 54 2.23 -7.89 -20.84
C ASN A 54 2.86 -6.77 -19.99
N ASN A 55 2.27 -6.41 -18.85
CA ASN A 55 2.84 -5.45 -17.93
C ASN A 55 3.65 -6.17 -16.85
N SER A 56 4.91 -5.75 -16.70
CA SER A 56 5.79 -6.22 -15.63
C SER A 56 5.76 -5.28 -14.42
N SER A 57 4.89 -4.28 -14.42
CA SER A 57 4.72 -3.32 -13.34
C SER A 57 3.28 -3.26 -12.89
N LEU A 58 3.05 -3.12 -11.59
CA LEU A 58 1.72 -3.01 -11.00
C LEU A 58 1.75 -2.02 -9.82
N HIS A 59 0.72 -1.18 -9.75
CA HIS A 59 0.45 -0.35 -8.59
C HIS A 59 -0.85 -0.82 -7.90
N LEU A 60 -0.76 -1.17 -6.64
CA LEU A 60 -1.87 -1.64 -5.80
C LEU A 60 -2.23 -0.55 -4.82
N VAL A 61 -3.50 -0.19 -4.74
CA VAL A 61 -4.00 0.80 -3.78
C VAL A 61 -5.04 0.16 -2.89
N VAL A 62 -4.75 -0.01 -1.61
CA VAL A 62 -5.74 -0.42 -0.61
C VAL A 62 -6.29 0.85 0.04
N ARG A 63 -7.61 0.99 0.10
CA ARG A 63 -8.25 2.17 0.70
C ARG A 63 -9.37 1.75 1.63
N GLU A 64 -9.29 2.22 2.87
CA GLU A 64 -10.38 2.17 3.85
C GLU A 64 -11.47 3.17 3.46
N SER A 65 -12.72 2.80 3.73
CA SER A 65 -13.83 3.73 3.75
C SER A 65 -13.72 4.67 4.96
N GLN A 66 -14.63 5.62 5.08
CA GLN A 66 -14.66 6.52 6.25
C GLN A 66 -15.09 5.81 7.55
N GLN A 67 -15.38 4.50 7.51
CA GLN A 67 -15.73 3.71 8.68
C GLN A 67 -14.52 2.87 9.14
N ASP A 68 -13.81 3.34 10.17
CA ASP A 68 -12.72 2.58 10.80
C ASP A 68 -13.31 1.49 11.71
N CYS A 69 -13.75 0.37 11.14
CA CYS A 69 -14.28 -0.77 11.87
C CYS A 69 -13.63 -2.10 11.46
N ASP A 70 -13.50 -3.02 12.43
CA ASP A 70 -12.87 -4.33 12.24
C ASP A 70 -13.44 -5.12 11.05
N ASP A 71 -14.76 -5.08 10.85
CA ASP A 71 -15.42 -5.80 9.75
C ASP A 71 -14.93 -5.33 8.38
N GLU A 72 -14.73 -4.03 8.19
CA GLU A 72 -14.19 -3.50 6.95
C GLU A 72 -12.74 -3.94 6.76
N LEU A 73 -11.91 -3.82 7.80
CA LEU A 73 -10.50 -4.15 7.72
C LEU A 73 -10.29 -5.63 7.44
N LEU A 74 -11.09 -6.50 8.04
CA LEU A 74 -11.13 -7.93 7.75
C LEU A 74 -11.59 -8.21 6.32
N ALA A 75 -12.57 -7.46 5.79
CA ALA A 75 -12.99 -7.57 4.40
C ALA A 75 -11.85 -7.18 3.45
N LEU A 76 -11.15 -6.06 3.69
CA LEU A 76 -9.98 -5.63 2.90
C LEU A 76 -8.85 -6.66 2.96
N TYR A 77 -8.56 -7.20 4.13
CA TYR A 77 -7.60 -8.29 4.30
C TYR A 77 -7.99 -9.52 3.47
N ASN A 78 -9.26 -9.93 3.50
CA ASN A 78 -9.74 -11.06 2.72
C ASN A 78 -9.72 -10.80 1.20
N LEU A 79 -9.98 -9.57 0.77
CA LEU A 79 -9.84 -9.18 -0.64
C LEU A 79 -8.38 -9.22 -1.09
N SER A 80 -7.44 -8.81 -0.22
CA SER A 80 -6.02 -8.85 -0.53
C SER A 80 -5.51 -10.27 -0.84
N LYS A 81 -6.09 -11.30 -0.21
CA LYS A 81 -5.79 -12.72 -0.50
C LYS A 81 -6.23 -13.15 -1.91
N LYS A 82 -7.21 -12.46 -2.50
CA LYS A 82 -7.74 -12.80 -3.84
C LYS A 82 -6.92 -12.20 -4.98
N CYS A 83 -5.95 -11.31 -4.70
CA CYS A 83 -5.16 -10.64 -5.73
C CYS A 83 -4.27 -11.57 -6.56
N ARG A 84 -3.84 -12.71 -5.98
CA ARG A 84 -3.03 -13.75 -6.65
C ARG A 84 -1.81 -13.19 -7.39
N LEU A 85 -1.09 -12.26 -6.76
CA LEU A 85 -0.01 -11.49 -7.41
C LEU A 85 1.10 -12.37 -7.99
N GLY A 86 1.39 -13.51 -7.35
CA GLY A 86 2.42 -14.45 -7.79
C GLY A 86 2.12 -15.20 -9.09
N THR A 87 0.90 -15.07 -9.62
CA THR A 87 0.58 -15.58 -10.97
C THR A 87 1.10 -14.67 -12.08
N PHE A 88 1.54 -13.45 -11.74
CA PHE A 88 2.05 -12.47 -12.68
C PHE A 88 3.57 -12.36 -12.59
N LEU A 89 4.25 -12.25 -13.73
CA LEU A 89 5.69 -11.98 -13.80
C LEU A 89 5.97 -10.48 -13.59
N LEU A 90 5.86 -10.04 -12.33
CA LEU A 90 6.08 -8.66 -11.93
C LEU A 90 7.57 -8.38 -11.68
N ARG A 91 8.11 -7.35 -12.34
CA ARG A 91 9.45 -6.80 -12.10
C ARG A 91 9.42 -5.61 -11.13
N SER A 92 8.32 -4.86 -11.12
CA SER A 92 8.13 -3.71 -10.23
C SER A 92 6.75 -3.72 -9.61
N VAL A 93 6.67 -3.57 -8.30
CA VAL A 93 5.40 -3.49 -7.57
C VAL A 93 5.42 -2.29 -6.65
N SER A 94 4.32 -1.52 -6.62
CA SER A 94 4.11 -0.47 -5.63
C SER A 94 2.79 -0.75 -4.93
N ILE A 95 2.79 -0.73 -3.60
CA ILE A 95 1.61 -0.94 -2.77
C ILE A 95 1.41 0.33 -1.94
N THR A 96 0.26 0.98 -2.08
CA THR A 96 -0.14 2.12 -1.26
C THR A 96 -1.32 1.75 -0.39
N TYR A 97 -1.21 2.01 0.91
CA TYR A 97 -2.29 1.80 1.87
C TYR A 97 -2.79 3.14 2.39
N HIS A 98 -4.07 3.42 2.21
CA HIS A 98 -4.73 4.60 2.77
C HIS A 98 -5.64 4.18 3.93
N ALA A 99 -5.15 4.38 5.14
CA ALA A 99 -5.96 4.22 6.34
C ALA A 99 -6.82 5.46 6.58
N HIS A 100 -8.02 5.24 7.12
CA HIS A 100 -8.87 6.28 7.68
C HIS A 100 -8.90 6.14 9.19
N ASN A 101 -7.76 6.37 9.85
CA ASN A 101 -7.61 6.11 11.28
C ASN A 101 -7.26 7.35 12.10
N ASN A 102 -7.79 7.42 13.31
CA ASN A 102 -7.46 8.48 14.28
C ASN A 102 -6.56 7.99 15.42
N ASP A 103 -6.28 6.70 15.49
CA ASP A 103 -5.42 6.04 16.49
C ASP A 103 -4.72 4.83 15.86
N ASP A 104 -3.98 4.06 16.68
CA ASP A 104 -3.17 2.92 16.27
C ASP A 104 -3.87 1.55 16.40
N SER A 105 -5.11 1.52 16.90
CA SER A 105 -5.80 0.31 17.35
C SER A 105 -5.85 -0.80 16.29
N HIS A 106 -6.09 -0.44 15.03
CA HIS A 106 -6.21 -1.41 13.93
C HIS A 106 -4.98 -1.48 12.99
N ASN A 107 -3.91 -0.75 13.29
CA ASN A 107 -2.62 -0.88 12.57
C ASN A 107 -2.13 -2.33 12.45
N PRO A 108 -2.34 -3.19 13.47
CA PRO A 108 -2.17 -4.63 13.34
C PRO A 108 -2.74 -5.28 12.07
N ILE A 109 -4.01 -5.00 11.75
CA ILE A 109 -4.73 -5.62 10.62
C ILE A 109 -4.29 -4.97 9.30
N ARG A 110 -4.03 -3.65 9.32
CA ARG A 110 -3.50 -2.89 8.17
C ARG A 110 -2.17 -3.47 7.70
N LEU A 111 -1.24 -3.67 8.63
CA LEU A 111 0.08 -4.25 8.33
C LEU A 111 -0.02 -5.71 7.89
N MET A 112 -0.92 -6.52 8.49
CA MET A 112 -1.16 -7.89 8.01
C MET A 112 -1.64 -7.92 6.56
N THR A 113 -2.45 -6.93 6.14
CA THR A 113 -2.90 -6.81 4.75
C THR A 113 -1.72 -6.57 3.81
N ILE A 114 -0.79 -5.70 4.20
CA ILE A 114 0.44 -5.44 3.43
C ILE A 114 1.33 -6.68 3.36
N VAL A 115 1.62 -7.31 4.49
CA VAL A 115 2.41 -8.54 4.56
C VAL A 115 1.80 -9.62 3.67
N ASN A 116 0.47 -9.78 3.68
CA ASN A 116 -0.21 -10.76 2.84
C ASN A 116 -0.07 -10.46 1.34
N LEU A 117 -0.06 -9.19 0.92
CA LEU A 117 0.19 -8.84 -0.48
C LEU A 117 1.65 -9.11 -0.87
N LEU A 118 2.59 -8.74 -0.02
CA LEU A 118 4.03 -8.97 -0.23
C LEU A 118 4.35 -10.47 -0.32
N ASN A 119 3.74 -11.29 0.53
CA ASN A 119 3.91 -12.75 0.53
C ASN A 119 3.38 -13.44 -0.73
N GLN A 120 2.55 -12.77 -1.53
CA GLN A 120 2.09 -13.31 -2.81
C GLN A 120 3.09 -13.07 -3.94
N LEU A 121 4.08 -12.19 -3.78
CA LEU A 121 5.00 -11.84 -4.85
C LEU A 121 6.02 -12.96 -5.12
N ASP A 122 6.35 -13.17 -6.39
CA ASP A 122 7.56 -13.91 -6.76
C ASP A 122 8.79 -13.00 -6.65
N TRP A 123 9.46 -13.09 -5.51
CA TRP A 123 10.65 -12.29 -5.20
C TRP A 123 11.83 -12.54 -6.14
N ASN A 124 11.87 -13.67 -6.85
CA ASN A 124 12.94 -13.94 -7.82
C ASN A 124 12.79 -13.07 -9.08
N SER A 125 11.55 -12.69 -9.40
CA SER A 125 11.21 -11.86 -10.57
C SER A 125 11.16 -10.36 -10.22
N CYS A 126 10.88 -10.03 -8.96
CA CYS A 126 10.71 -8.65 -8.48
C CYS A 126 12.07 -7.96 -8.25
N SER A 127 12.35 -6.93 -9.04
CA SER A 127 13.55 -6.09 -8.89
C SER A 127 13.32 -4.83 -8.03
N LEU A 128 12.06 -4.40 -7.91
CA LEU A 128 11.69 -3.18 -7.18
C LEU A 128 10.33 -3.37 -6.52
N VAL A 129 10.30 -3.21 -5.20
CA VAL A 129 9.04 -3.22 -4.45
C VAL A 129 9.00 -1.99 -3.56
N ARG A 130 7.91 -1.21 -3.67
CA ARG A 130 7.67 0.00 -2.87
C ARG A 130 6.40 -0.16 -2.06
N VAL A 131 6.44 0.26 -0.80
CA VAL A 131 5.30 0.23 0.12
C VAL A 131 5.11 1.63 0.70
N ASP A 132 4.01 2.28 0.37
CA ASP A 132 3.68 3.61 0.86
C ASP A 132 2.47 3.52 1.81
N LEU A 133 2.72 3.70 3.11
CA LEU A 133 1.72 3.57 4.16
C LEU A 133 1.23 4.96 4.58
N HIS A 134 -0.04 5.28 4.35
CA HIS A 134 -0.70 6.47 4.89
C HIS A 134 -1.50 6.06 6.12
N ILE A 135 -0.82 5.95 7.27
CA ILE A 135 -1.36 5.43 8.53
C ILE A 135 -0.91 6.34 9.67
N ASN A 136 -1.85 6.76 10.52
CA ASN A 136 -1.52 7.51 11.73
C ASN A 136 -1.00 6.60 12.85
N TYR A 137 -0.08 7.12 13.66
CA TYR A 137 0.39 6.51 14.91
C TYR A 137 1.00 5.11 14.76
N LEU A 138 1.86 4.93 13.76
CA LEU A 138 2.55 3.66 13.53
C LEU A 138 3.83 3.57 14.39
N HIS A 139 3.73 3.02 15.61
CA HIS A 139 4.90 2.75 16.48
C HIS A 139 4.88 1.33 17.05
N GLU A 140 6.07 0.72 17.12
CA GLU A 140 6.35 -0.56 17.82
C GLU A 140 5.61 -1.82 17.34
N ASP A 141 4.98 -1.81 16.17
CA ASP A 141 4.35 -3.02 15.64
C ASP A 141 5.40 -4.01 15.11
N PRO A 142 5.47 -5.27 15.61
CA PRO A 142 6.46 -6.25 15.16
C PRO A 142 6.32 -6.61 13.67
N ARG A 143 5.14 -6.43 13.07
CA ARG A 143 4.93 -6.67 11.64
C ARG A 143 5.57 -5.60 10.77
N LEU A 144 5.76 -4.39 11.26
CA LEU A 144 6.49 -3.37 10.51
C LEU A 144 7.96 -3.81 10.33
N LYS A 145 8.57 -4.35 11.39
CA LYS A 145 9.93 -4.93 11.32
C LYS A 145 10.03 -6.05 10.28
N LEU A 146 9.02 -6.93 10.22
CA LEU A 146 8.97 -8.00 9.21
C LEU A 146 8.92 -7.44 7.78
N ILE A 147 8.28 -6.30 7.56
CA ILE A 147 8.27 -5.65 6.25
C ILE A 147 9.62 -4.97 5.99
N GLU A 148 10.22 -4.33 6.99
CA GLU A 148 11.55 -3.70 6.90
C GLU A 148 12.68 -4.71 6.62
N ASP A 149 12.54 -5.97 7.05
CA ASP A 149 13.47 -7.05 6.76
C ASP A 149 13.40 -7.54 5.30
N LEU A 150 12.33 -7.20 4.56
CA LEU A 150 12.20 -7.55 3.14
C LEU A 150 12.95 -6.55 2.26
N PRO A 151 13.34 -6.92 1.03
CA PRO A 151 13.99 -6.02 0.08
C PRO A 151 12.98 -5.04 -0.55
N VAL A 152 12.36 -4.22 0.29
CA VAL A 152 11.32 -3.25 -0.06
C VAL A 152 11.75 -1.85 0.35
N ILE A 153 11.28 -0.86 -0.39
CA ILE A 153 11.39 0.55 0.01
C ILE A 153 10.09 0.92 0.70
N ILE A 154 10.16 1.29 1.98
CA ILE A 154 8.97 1.63 2.77
C ILE A 154 8.96 3.14 3.03
N THR A 155 7.83 3.78 2.73
CA THR A 155 7.54 5.15 3.12
C THR A 155 6.34 5.16 4.05
N VAL A 156 6.46 5.80 5.22
CA VAL A 156 5.34 5.95 6.16
C VAL A 156 4.94 7.42 6.22
N HIS A 157 3.66 7.68 6.01
CA HIS A 157 3.02 8.98 6.04
C HIS A 157 1.92 8.97 7.11
N GLY A 158 1.91 9.95 8.00
CA GLY A 158 0.86 10.06 9.00
C GLY A 158 1.24 11.02 10.11
N LYS A 159 0.30 11.21 11.03
CA LYS A 159 0.57 11.87 12.30
C LYS A 159 1.37 10.91 13.18
N THR A 160 2.59 11.30 13.52
CA THR A 160 3.31 10.70 14.65
C THR A 160 2.69 11.24 15.93
N LEU A 161 2.46 10.38 16.93
CA LEU A 161 2.18 10.83 18.29
C LEU A 161 3.50 11.46 18.76
N LEU A 162 3.66 12.75 18.52
CA LEU A 162 4.74 13.50 19.15
C LEU A 162 4.51 13.33 20.64
N SER A 163 5.38 12.55 21.28
CA SER A 163 5.54 12.45 22.72
C SER A 163 5.82 13.85 23.27
N LYS A 164 4.79 14.66 23.44
CA LYS A 164 4.80 15.73 24.43
C LYS A 164 4.71 15.01 25.78
N ASP A 165 5.81 15.11 26.53
CA ASP A 165 6.10 14.54 27.85
C ASP A 165 6.97 13.27 27.91
N VAL A 166 8.08 13.24 27.16
CA VAL A 166 9.34 12.79 27.77
C VAL A 166 10.44 13.79 27.39
N SER A 167 11.08 14.33 28.43
CA SER A 167 12.19 15.29 28.41
C SER A 167 13.19 15.09 27.26
N GLU A 168 13.67 16.20 26.71
CA GLU A 168 14.76 16.28 25.73
C GLU A 168 16.12 15.73 26.23
N ASP A 169 16.21 15.15 27.44
CA ASP A 169 17.41 14.51 27.97
C ASP A 169 17.58 13.01 27.61
N ALA A 170 16.65 12.39 26.90
CA ALA A 170 16.78 10.99 26.43
C ALA A 170 17.38 10.85 25.02
N LYS A 171 17.79 11.96 24.39
CA LYS A 171 18.65 11.94 23.20
C LYS A 171 20.09 11.68 23.67
N LEU A 172 20.68 10.57 23.19
CA LEU A 172 22.13 10.27 23.16
C LEU A 172 22.77 9.36 24.24
N SER A 173 22.02 8.50 24.95
CA SER A 173 22.67 7.50 25.83
C SER A 173 22.48 6.02 25.46
N SER A 174 21.57 5.66 24.55
CA SER A 174 21.18 4.24 24.36
C SER A 174 21.63 3.60 23.04
N ILE A 175 22.20 4.36 22.11
CA ILE A 175 22.76 3.83 20.84
C ILE A 175 24.29 3.64 20.93
N ALA A 176 24.92 4.08 22.02
CA ALA A 176 26.36 3.92 22.24
C ALA A 176 26.76 2.63 22.99
N GLN A 177 25.84 1.71 23.32
CA GLN A 177 26.15 0.57 24.21
C GLN A 177 25.75 -0.83 23.73
N SER A 178 25.40 -1.03 22.46
CA SER A 178 25.10 -2.40 21.99
C SER A 178 25.62 -2.70 20.59
N TYR A 179 26.91 -2.49 20.39
CA TYR A 179 27.72 -3.23 19.42
C TYR A 179 28.97 -3.79 20.10
N PRO A 180 29.02 -5.10 20.41
CA PRO A 180 30.30 -5.78 20.63
C PRO A 180 30.54 -6.97 19.67
N TYR A 181 29.77 -7.16 18.61
CA TYR A 181 29.97 -8.27 17.65
C TYR A 181 30.38 -7.85 16.23
N LEU A 182 30.80 -6.59 16.03
CA LEU A 182 31.34 -6.10 14.75
C LEU A 182 32.75 -5.50 14.87
N GLU A 183 33.51 -5.88 15.91
CA GLU A 183 34.97 -5.81 15.81
C GLU A 183 35.48 -7.15 15.29
N GLY A 184 36.09 -7.10 14.12
CA GLY A 184 36.53 -8.26 13.38
C GLY A 184 37.75 -8.95 13.97
N SER A 185 37.89 -10.19 13.51
CA SER A 185 39.15 -10.90 13.30
C SER A 185 38.77 -12.05 12.36
N LEU A 186 39.21 -12.07 11.09
CA LEU A 186 40.52 -12.60 10.68
C LEU A 186 40.91 -13.86 11.45
#